data_AF-A0A1Y1SGY3-F1
#
_entry.id   AF-A0A1Y1SGY3-F1
#
_cell.length_a   1.000
_cell.length_b   1.000
_cell.length_c   1.000
_cell.angle_alpha   90.00
_cell.angle_beta   90.00
_cell.angle_gamma   90.00
#
_symmetry.space_group_name_H-M   'P 1'
#
loop_
_entity.id
_entity.type
_entity.pdbx_description
1 polymer ?
#
loop_
_entity_poly.entity_id
_entity_poly.type
_entity_poly.pdbx_seq_one_letter_code
_entity_poly.pdbx_strand_id
1 'polypeptide(L)' 'MSNSDTLKGNWKQLKGNIRSHWAELTEDDVEGVKGDWQNLVGKIQEKYGIARDKAEEQASNFMRKAKDKLNSTA' A
#
# COMPACT_ATOMS: atom_id res chain seq x y z
N MET A 1 -11.72 5.76 -10.29
CA MET A 1 -10.44 5.92 -9.56
C MET A 1 -9.87 4.54 -9.32
N SER A 2 -8.71 4.27 -9.90
CA SER A 2 -7.98 3.01 -9.70
C SER A 2 -7.22 3.07 -8.36
N ASN A 3 -6.81 1.91 -7.83
CA ASN A 3 -6.01 1.86 -6.58
C ASN A 3 -4.75 2.72 -6.69
N SER A 4 -4.10 2.73 -7.86
CA SER A 4 -2.91 3.56 -8.12
C SER A 4 -3.18 5.06 -7.99
N ASP A 5 -4.31 5.56 -8.50
CA ASP A 5 -4.66 6.99 -8.41
C ASP A 5 -4.88 7.42 -6.97
N THR A 6 -5.59 6.59 -6.19
CA THR A 6 -5.84 6.85 -4.77
C THR A 6 -4.56 6.76 -3.95
N LEU A 7 -3.70 5.78 -4.23
CA LEU A 7 -2.42 5.58 -3.54
C LEU A 7 -1.50 6.77 -3.75
N LYS A 8 -1.36 7.22 -5.00
CA LYS A 8 -0.52 8.38 -5.36
C LYS A 8 -1.07 9.67 -4.77
N GLY A 9 -2.38 9.91 -4.87
CA GLY A 9 -3.01 11.13 -4.36
C GLY A 9 -2.95 11.27 -2.84
N ASN A 10 -3.08 10.15 -2.11
CA ASN A 10 -3.08 10.14 -0.64
C ASN A 10 -1.79 9.57 -0.04
N TRP A 11 -0.72 9.49 -0.83
CA TRP A 11 0.52 8.80 -0.47
C TRP A 11 1.07 9.21 0.91
N LYS A 12 1.08 10.51 1.20
CA LYS A 12 1.58 11.05 2.49
C LYS A 12 0.82 10.52 3.71
N GLN A 13 -0.48 10.30 3.58
CA GLN A 13 -1.30 9.74 4.68
C GLN A 13 -1.22 8.21 4.68
N LEU A 14 -1.22 7.60 3.50
CA LEU A 14 -1.18 6.15 3.35
C LEU A 14 0.16 5.55 3.77
N LYS A 15 1.29 6.22 3.57
CA LYS A 15 2.62 5.68 3.92
C LYS A 15 2.72 5.23 5.38
N GLY A 16 2.14 5.98 6.31
CA GLY A 16 2.10 5.60 7.72
C GLY A 16 1.27 4.34 7.96
N ASN A 17 0.08 4.29 7.33
CA ASN A 17 -0.80 3.12 7.41
C ASN A 17 -0.18 1.88 6.76
N ILE A 18 0.54 2.04 5.65
CA ILE A 18 1.27 0.96 4.97
C ILE A 18 2.32 0.37 5.91
N ARG A 19 3.17 1.22 6.50
CA ARG A 19 4.18 0.79 7.47
C ARG A 19 3.57 0.10 8.70
N SER A 20 2.41 0.57 9.18
CA SER A 20 1.70 -0.09 10.28
C SER A 20 1.05 -1.41 9.88
N HIS A 21 0.61 -1.54 8.62
CA HIS A 21 -0.02 -2.77 8.13
C HIS A 21 1.00 -3.86 7.83
N TRP A 22 2.15 -3.48 7.30
CA TRP A 22 3.25 -4.37 6.95
C TRP A 22 4.48 -4.03 7.79
N ALA A 23 4.62 -4.69 8.94
CA ALA A 23 5.73 -4.48 9.86
C ALA A 23 7.13 -4.78 9.24
N GLU A 24 7.18 -5.61 8.20
CA GLU A 24 8.41 -5.95 7.47
C GLU A 24 8.84 -4.86 6.49
N LEU A 25 7.96 -3.93 6.13
CA LEU A 25 8.29 -2.79 5.28
C LEU A 25 8.88 -1.67 6.13
N THR A 26 10.13 -1.30 5.83
CA THR A 26 10.79 -0.16 6.47
C THR A 26 10.31 1.17 5.88
N GLU A 27 10.65 2.27 6.54
CA GLU A 27 10.34 3.61 6.03
C GLU A 27 10.94 3.83 4.64
N ASP A 28 12.21 3.45 4.41
CA ASP A 28 12.87 3.50 3.11
C ASP A 28 12.16 2.65 2.04
N ASP A 29 11.71 1.44 2.39
CA ASP A 29 10.99 0.57 1.45
C ASP A 29 9.69 1.24 1.00
N VAL A 30 8.94 1.78 1.95
CA VAL A 30 7.70 2.50 1.70
C VAL A 30 8.00 3.76 0.90
N GLU A 31 8.98 4.59 1.28
CA GLU A 31 9.35 5.80 0.52
C GLU A 31 9.78 5.49 -0.91
N GLY A 32 10.44 4.36 -1.15
CA GLY A 32 10.79 3.86 -2.48
C GLY A 32 9.58 3.54 -3.37
N VAL A 33 8.42 3.21 -2.77
CA VAL A 33 7.16 2.99 -3.51
C VAL A 33 6.70 4.26 -4.21
N LYS A 34 6.92 5.44 -3.61
CA LYS A 34 6.52 6.76 -4.15
C LYS A 34 5.05 6.84 -4.58
N GLY A 35 4.17 6.10 -3.90
CA GLY A 35 2.74 6.04 -4.23
C GLY A 35 2.42 5.24 -5.49
N ASP A 36 3.36 4.46 -6.02
CA ASP A 36 3.14 3.56 -7.15
C ASP A 36 2.64 2.19 -6.69
N TRP A 37 1.54 1.73 -7.30
CA TRP A 37 0.93 0.45 -6.94
C TRP A 37 1.82 -0.74 -7.23
N GLN A 38 2.49 -0.75 -8.38
CA GLN A 38 3.31 -1.89 -8.79
C GLN A 38 4.55 -2.02 -7.90
N ASN A 39 5.14 -0.88 -7.51
CA ASN A 39 6.24 -0.87 -6.55
C ASN A 39 5.80 -1.38 -5.17
N LEU A 40 4.61 -1.01 -4.70
CA LEU A 40 4.09 -1.50 -3.43
C LEU A 40 3.97 -3.03 -3.45
N VAL A 41 3.34 -3.57 -4.50
CA VAL A 41 3.17 -5.01 -4.70
C VAL A 41 4.54 -5.70 -4.79
N GLY A 42 5.49 -5.14 -5.54
CA GLY A 42 6.85 -5.66 -5.65
C GLY A 42 7.54 -5.74 -4.29
N LYS A 43 7.48 -4.66 -3.48
CA LYS A 43 8.06 -4.65 -2.14
C LYS A 43 7.42 -5.66 -1.20
N ILE A 44 6.09 -5.81 -1.24
CA ILE A 44 5.40 -6.82 -0.43
C ILE A 44 5.85 -8.23 -0.87
N GLN A 45 5.93 -8.47 -2.18
CA GLN A 45 6.39 -9.74 -2.74
C GLN A 45 7.81 -10.08 -2.26
N GLU A 46 8.73 -9.12 -2.36
CA GLU A 46 10.14 -9.28 -1.97
C GLU A 46 10.31 -9.49 -0.46
N LYS A 47 9.63 -8.70 0.37
CA LYS A 47 9.79 -8.75 1.84
C LYS A 47 9.14 -9.98 2.47
N TYR A 48 7.94 -10.31 2.01
CA TYR A 48 7.17 -11.43 2.58
C TYR A 48 7.44 -12.75 1.85
N GLY A 49 8.20 -12.75 0.74
CA GLY A 49 8.50 -13.95 -0.04
C GLY A 49 7.25 -14.64 -0.60
N ILE A 50 6.18 -13.89 -0.85
CA ILE A 50 4.89 -14.41 -1.32
C ILE A 50 4.76 -14.31 -2.84
N ALA A 51 3.81 -15.06 -3.41
CA ALA A 51 3.47 -14.92 -4.82
C ALA A 51 2.88 -13.54 -5.13
N ARG A 52 3.09 -13.06 -6.36
CA ARG A 52 2.61 -11.75 -6.81
C ARG A 52 1.10 -11.59 -6.63
N ASP A 53 0.29 -12.58 -7.01
CA ASP A 53 -1.15 -12.56 -6.78
C ASP A 53 -1.53 -12.34 -5.32
N LYS A 54 -0.79 -12.94 -4.38
CA LYS A 54 -1.01 -12.74 -2.95
C LYS A 54 -0.60 -11.35 -2.49
N ALA A 55 0.49 -10.81 -3.01
CA ALA A 55 0.88 -9.43 -2.75
C ALA A 55 -0.17 -8.43 -3.28
N GLU A 56 -0.70 -8.66 -4.49
CA GLU A 56 -1.76 -7.85 -5.09
C GLU A 56 -3.07 -7.92 -4.29
N GLU A 57 -3.46 -9.11 -3.84
CA GLU A 57 -4.63 -9.33 -2.98
C GLU A 57 -4.49 -8.56 -1.65
N GLN A 58 -3.33 -8.66 -0.99
CA GLN A 58 -3.07 -7.93 0.26
C GLN A 58 -3.09 -6.41 0.06
N ALA A 59 -2.38 -5.93 -0.95
CA ALA A 59 -2.36 -4.51 -1.28
C ALA A 59 -3.78 -4.00 -1.60
N SER A 60 -4.60 -4.81 -2.27
CA SER A 60 -5.96 -4.42 -2.69
C SER A 60 -6.90 -4.34 -1.50
N ASN A 61 -6.80 -5.33 -0.61
CA ASN A 61 -7.50 -5.31 0.67
C ASN A 61 -7.12 -4.12 1.54
N PHE A 62 -5.83 -3.76 1.58
CA PHE A 62 -5.37 -2.56 2.26
C PHE A 62 -5.99 -1.29 1.65
N MET A 63 -5.92 -1.12 0.33
CA MET A 63 -6.47 0.06 -0.35
C MET A 63 -7.97 0.20 -0.13
N ARG A 64 -8.71 -0.91 -0.12
CA ARG A 64 -10.14 -0.90 0.18
C ARG A 64 -10.41 -0.39 1.60
N LYS A 65 -9.68 -0.90 2.60
CA LYS A 65 -9.80 -0.46 4.00
C LYS A 65 -9.37 0.99 4.19
N ALA A 66 -8.31 1.41 3.50
CA ALA A 66 -7.81 2.77 3.57
C ALA A 66 -8.79 3.76 2.93
N LYS A 67 -9.40 3.38 1.80
CA LYS A 67 -10.46 4.16 1.15
C LYS A 67 -11.69 4.31 2.05
N ASP A 68 -12.09 3.25 2.74
CA ASP A 68 -13.20 3.29 3.70
C ASP A 68 -12.92 4.30 4.84
N LYS A 69 -11.73 4.23 5.45
CA LYS A 69 -11.29 5.20 6.46
C LYS A 69 -11.21 6.65 5.94
N LEU A 70 -10.74 6.85 4.72
CA LEU A 70 -10.67 8.19 4.09
C LEU A 70 -12.06 8.79 3.85
N ASN A 71 -13.05 7.97 3.44
CA ASN A 71 -14.41 8.45 3.18
C ASN A 71 -15.29 8.52 4.43
N SER A 72 -14.93 7.81 5.51
CA SER A 72 -15.68 7.81 6.77
C SER A 72 -15.36 9.00 7.69
N THR A 73 -14.49 9.92 7.28
CA THR A 73 -14.15 11.15 8.04
C THR A 73 -14.92 12.38 7.51
N ALA A 74 -16.00 12.16 6.75
CA ALA A 74 -16.88 13.21 6.23
C ALA A 74 -18.23 13.20 6.95
#